data_AF-A0A1T5BTK7-F1
#
_entry.id   AF-A0A1T5BTK7-F1
#
_cell.length_a   1.000
_cell.length_b   1.000
_cell.length_c   1.000
_cell.angle_alpha   90.00
_cell.angle_beta   90.00
_cell.angle_gamma   90.00
#
_symmetry.space_group_name_H-M   'P 1'
#
loop_
_entity.id
_entity.type
_entity.pdbx_description
1 polymer ?
#
loop_
_entity_poly.entity_id
_entity_poly.type
_entity_poly.pdbx_seq_one_letter_code
_entity_poly.pdbx_strand_id
1 'polypeptide(L)'
;MPALAAELVMYTRDSCPFCRRFEREVAPVYAATPEGRRAPLRRVELPAGGIRGGGLNEPVIATPTFVLVDDGRERGRITGYLNDDMFWGLLGRLVAGIDTAERTQEHRAETP
;
A
#
# COMPACT_ATOMS: atom_id res chain seq x y z
N MET A 1 -15.81 6.98 -15.54
CA MET A 1 -15.11 5.67 -15.59
C MET A 1 -15.01 5.18 -14.15
N PRO A 2 -15.09 3.87 -13.84
CA PRO A 2 -14.92 3.44 -12.46
C PRO A 2 -13.53 3.85 -12.02
N ALA A 3 -13.42 4.55 -10.89
CA ALA A 3 -12.12 4.81 -10.29
C ALA A 3 -11.45 3.46 -10.02
N LEU A 4 -10.21 3.29 -10.47
CA LEU A 4 -9.41 2.13 -10.10
C LEU A 4 -9.28 2.13 -8.58
N ALA A 5 -9.86 1.12 -7.92
CA ALA A 5 -9.83 1.02 -6.48
C ALA A 5 -8.38 1.03 -5.97
N ALA A 6 -8.13 1.76 -4.89
CA ALA A 6 -6.83 1.76 -4.24
C ALA A 6 -6.45 0.33 -3.81
N GLU A 7 -5.17 0.00 -3.85
CA GLU A 7 -4.62 -1.29 -3.44
C GLU A 7 -3.38 -1.09 -2.55
N LEU A 8 -3.22 -1.93 -1.53
CA LEU A 8 -1.99 -1.99 -0.76
C LEU A 8 -1.13 -3.16 -1.27
N VAL A 9 -0.08 -2.86 -2.01
CA VAL A 9 0.83 -3.87 -2.57
C VAL A 9 1.96 -4.15 -1.59
N MET A 10 1.94 -5.33 -0.97
CA MET A 10 3.04 -5.85 -0.15
C MET A 10 4.04 -6.59 -1.03
N TYR A 11 5.24 -6.05 -1.13
CA TYR A 11 6.40 -6.72 -1.68
C TYR A 11 7.04 -7.60 -0.60
N THR A 12 7.08 -8.90 -0.86
CA THR A 12 7.46 -9.93 0.11
C THR A 12 8.47 -10.92 -0.47
N ARG A 13 9.11 -11.70 0.41
CA ARG A 13 10.01 -12.82 0.07
C ARG A 13 9.82 -13.93 1.10
N ASP A 14 9.88 -15.20 0.69
CA ASP A 14 9.71 -16.33 1.61
C ASP A 14 10.75 -16.37 2.75
N SER A 15 11.98 -15.94 2.44
CA SER A 15 13.08 -15.88 3.40
C SER A 15 12.96 -14.74 4.42
N CYS A 16 11.99 -13.84 4.26
CA CYS A 16 11.85 -12.63 5.08
C CYS A 16 11.08 -12.91 6.40
N PRO A 17 11.74 -12.86 7.57
CA PRO A 17 11.08 -13.14 8.85
C PRO A 17 10.04 -12.08 9.22
N PHE A 18 10.30 -10.81 8.90
CA PHE A 18 9.36 -9.70 9.14
C PHE A 18 8.12 -9.78 8.27
N CYS A 19 8.26 -10.28 7.03
CA CYS A 19 7.15 -10.53 6.14
C CYS A 19 6.24 -11.61 6.73
N ARG A 20 6.82 -12.74 7.18
CA ARG A 20 6.08 -13.79 7.89
C ARG A 20 5.45 -13.28 9.19
N ARG A 21 6.04 -12.30 9.86
CA ARG A 21 5.47 -11.69 11.06
C ARG A 21 4.20 -10.91 10.73
N PHE A 22 4.26 -10.04 9.73
CA PHE A 22 3.09 -9.33 9.21
C PHE A 22 1.95 -10.29 8.82
N GLU A 23 2.29 -11.39 8.13
CA GLU A 23 1.30 -12.40 7.72
C GLU A 23 0.58 -13.09 8.89
N ARG A 24 1.22 -13.16 10.07
CA ARG A 24 0.59 -13.75 11.26
C ARG A 24 -0.20 -12.74 12.07
N GLU A 25 0.29 -11.51 12.15
CA GLU A 25 -0.26 -10.48 13.05
C GLU A 25 -1.36 -9.65 12.37
N VAL A 26 -1.10 -9.15 11.15
CA VAL A 26 -1.96 -8.16 10.49
C VAL A 26 -2.79 -8.75 9.35
N ALA A 27 -2.18 -9.56 8.50
CA ALA A 27 -2.85 -10.09 7.31
C ALA A 27 -4.20 -10.80 7.57
N PRO A 28 -4.40 -11.59 8.66
CA PRO A 28 -5.66 -12.28 8.90
C PRO A 28 -6.83 -11.33 9.19
N VAL A 29 -6.55 -10.18 9.81
CA VAL A 29 -7.57 -9.19 10.18
C VAL A 29 -7.69 -8.06 9.16
N TYR A 30 -6.68 -7.88 8.31
CA TYR A 30 -6.57 -6.75 7.39
C TYR A 30 -7.82 -6.54 6.53
N ALA A 31 -8.32 -7.59 5.87
CA ALA A 31 -9.50 -7.48 4.99
C ALA A 31 -10.79 -7.07 5.75
N ALA A 32 -10.84 -7.28 7.06
CA ALA A 32 -11.99 -6.90 7.89
C ALA A 32 -11.96 -5.42 8.29
N THR A 33 -10.79 -4.77 8.27
CA THR A 33 -10.62 -3.37 8.71
C THR A 33 -11.10 -2.37 7.65
N PRO A 34 -11.44 -1.14 8.04
CA PRO A 34 -11.78 -0.08 7.10
C PRO A 34 -10.69 0.18 6.06
N GLU A 35 -9.42 0.14 6.48
CA GLU A 35 -8.26 0.33 5.60
C GLU A 35 -8.17 -0.79 4.57
N GLY A 36 -8.32 -2.06 4.99
CA GLY A 36 -8.22 -3.18 4.06
C GLY A 36 -9.41 -3.33 3.11
N ARG A 37 -10.57 -2.76 3.44
CA ARG A 37 -11.69 -2.62 2.51
C ARG A 37 -11.46 -1.54 1.46
N ARG A 38 -10.78 -0.45 1.84
CA ARG A 38 -10.44 0.66 0.93
C ARG A 38 -9.25 0.35 0.05
N ALA A 39 -8.24 -0.30 0.61
CA ALA A 39 -7.01 -0.69 -0.06
C ALA A 39 -6.75 -2.19 0.15
N PRO A 40 -7.38 -3.08 -0.64
CA PRO A 40 -7.18 -4.52 -0.54
C PRO A 40 -5.70 -4.89 -0.63
N LEU A 41 -5.29 -5.84 0.22
CA LEU A 41 -3.90 -6.28 0.30
C LEU A 41 -3.57 -7.21 -0.87
N ARG A 42 -2.63 -6.79 -1.72
CA ARG A 42 -2.07 -7.61 -2.80
C ARG A 42 -0.63 -7.97 -2.46
N ARG A 43 -0.26 -9.24 -2.64
CA ARG A 43 1.10 -9.72 -2.37
C ARG A 43 1.86 -9.88 -3.68
N VAL A 44 3.10 -9.42 -3.71
CA VAL A 44 3.99 -9.55 -4.85
C VAL A 44 5.33 -10.05 -4.35
N GLU A 45 5.82 -11.14 -4.93
CA GLU A 45 7.15 -11.64 -4.62
C GLU A 45 8.20 -10.68 -5.19
N LEU A 46 9.14 -10.23 -4.36
CA LEU A 46 10.18 -9.30 -4.78
C LEU A 46 11.36 -10.07 -5.39
N PRO A 47 11.61 -9.99 -6.72
CA PRO A 47 12.73 -10.65 -7.37
C PRO A 47 14.07 -10.11 -6.86
N ALA A 48 15.15 -10.88 -7.06
CA ALA A 48 16.49 -10.56 -6.57
C ALA A 48 16.99 -9.15 -6.99
N GLY A 49 16.64 -8.71 -8.20
CA GLY A 49 17.00 -7.39 -8.74
C GLY A 49 16.09 -6.22 -8.33
N GLY A 50 15.09 -6.47 -7.49
CA GLY A 50 14.07 -5.47 -7.13
C GLY A 50 13.07 -5.21 -8.27
N ILE A 51 12.11 -4.32 -7.99
CA ILE A 51 11.07 -3.91 -8.96
C ILE A 51 11.13 -2.40 -9.15
N ARG A 52 11.01 -1.96 -10.41
CA ARG A 52 10.97 -0.55 -10.81
C ARG A 52 9.95 -0.35 -11.93
N GLY A 53 9.41 0.87 -12.05
CA GLY A 53 8.38 1.20 -13.03
C GLY A 53 6.97 0.84 -12.55
N GLY A 54 5.98 0.83 -13.46
CA GLY A 54 4.60 0.47 -13.12
C GLY A 54 3.89 1.45 -12.18
N GLY A 55 4.25 2.73 -12.22
CA GLY A 55 3.65 3.76 -11.37
C GLY A 55 4.30 3.94 -9.99
N LEU A 56 5.38 3.20 -9.71
CA LEU A 56 6.18 3.37 -8.49
C LEU A 56 7.02 4.66 -8.58
N ASN A 57 7.07 5.41 -7.49
CA ASN A 57 7.91 6.61 -7.36
C ASN A 57 9.40 6.25 -7.24
N GLU A 58 9.69 5.13 -6.57
CA GLU A 58 11.05 4.64 -6.36
C GLU A 58 11.12 3.11 -6.51
N PRO A 59 12.30 2.55 -6.84
CA PRO A 59 12.49 1.11 -6.84
C PRO A 59 12.16 0.47 -5.48
N VAL A 60 11.56 -0.70 -5.50
CA VAL A 60 11.43 -1.55 -4.31
C VAL A 60 12.58 -2.53 -4.30
N ILE A 61 13.45 -2.42 -3.29
CA ILE A 61 14.65 -3.25 -3.13
C ILE A 61 14.73 -3.96 -1.78
N ALA A 62 13.80 -3.66 -0.87
CA ALA A 62 13.74 -4.19 0.48
C ALA A 62 12.38 -4.88 0.73
N THR A 63 12.35 -5.79 1.69
CA THR A 63 11.13 -6.48 2.12
C THR A 63 11.02 -6.51 3.65
N PRO A 64 9.80 -6.42 4.22
CA PRO A 64 8.55 -6.13 3.52
C PRO A 64 8.48 -4.64 3.13
N THR A 65 7.97 -4.33 1.94
CA THR A 65 7.62 -2.95 1.56
C THR A 65 6.17 -2.93 1.13
N PHE A 66 5.38 -2.04 1.72
CA PHE A 66 3.96 -1.87 1.43
C PHE A 66 3.80 -0.60 0.62
N VAL A 67 3.26 -0.68 -0.58
CA VAL A 67 3.05 0.46 -1.47
C VAL A 67 1.57 0.66 -1.65
N LEU A 68 1.05 1.81 -1.27
CA LEU A 68 -0.32 2.21 -1.55
C LEU A 68 -0.37 2.73 -2.99
N VAL A 69 -1.09 2.02 -3.83
CA VAL A 69 -1.30 2.35 -5.25
C VAL A 69 -2.75 2.76 -5.42
N ASP A 70 -2.97 3.89 -6.09
CA ASP A 70 -4.30 4.41 -6.39
C ASP A 70 -4.25 5.02 -7.80
N ASP A 71 -5.24 4.70 -8.63
CA ASP A 71 -5.26 5.04 -10.06
C ASP A 71 -3.97 4.64 -10.81
N GLY A 72 -3.40 3.49 -10.42
CA GLY A 72 -2.15 2.97 -11.01
C GLY A 72 -0.90 3.77 -10.65
N ARG A 73 -0.97 4.68 -9.67
CA ARG A 73 0.16 5.49 -9.20
C ARG A 73 0.42 5.26 -7.73
N GLU A 74 1.69 5.23 -7.36
CA GLU A 74 2.09 5.19 -5.96
C GLU A 74 1.74 6.51 -5.25
N ARG A 75 0.90 6.40 -4.21
CA ARG A 75 0.55 7.51 -3.32
C ARG A 75 1.46 7.59 -2.11
N GLY A 76 2.02 6.46 -1.71
CA GLY A 76 3.02 6.39 -0.66
C GLY A 76 3.38 4.94 -0.32
N ARG A 77 4.34 4.78 0.59
CA ARG A 77 4.83 3.47 0.99
C ARG A 77 5.25 3.39 2.45
N ILE A 78 5.30 2.17 2.96
CA ILE A 78 5.85 1.80 4.26
C ILE A 78 6.96 0.80 3.99
N THR A 79 8.19 1.13 4.39
CA THR A 79 9.34 0.23 4.23
C THR A 79 9.67 -0.42 5.56
N GLY A 80 9.61 -1.75 5.61
CA GLY A 80 9.80 -2.56 6.80
C GLY A 80 8.51 -2.82 7.57
N TYR A 81 8.62 -3.73 8.55
CA TYR A 81 7.56 -4.04 9.50
C TYR A 81 8.18 -4.29 10.88
N LEU A 82 7.89 -3.42 11.85
CA LEU A 82 8.40 -3.54 13.23
C LEU A 82 7.37 -4.22 14.13
N ASN A 83 6.13 -3.73 14.14
CA ASN A 83 4.97 -4.24 14.86
C ASN A 83 3.68 -3.72 14.21
N ASP A 84 2.55 -4.22 14.67
CA ASP A 84 1.22 -3.91 14.17
C ASP A 84 0.80 -2.46 14.50
N ASP A 85 1.01 -1.98 15.72
CA ASP A 85 0.66 -0.60 16.12
C ASP A 85 1.28 0.45 15.19
N MET A 86 2.58 0.34 14.91
CA MET A 86 3.28 1.27 14.01
C MET A 86 2.78 1.13 12.57
N PHE A 87 2.50 -0.11 12.13
CA PHE A 87 1.97 -0.35 10.79
C PHE A 87 0.61 0.32 10.61
N TRP A 88 -0.32 0.12 11.55
CA TRP A 88 -1.66 0.73 11.49
C TRP A 88 -1.60 2.25 11.54
N GLY A 89 -0.75 2.83 12.38
CA GLY A 89 -0.57 4.28 12.44
C GLY A 89 -0.04 4.88 11.14
N LEU A 90 0.90 4.21 10.47
CA LEU A 90 1.44 4.64 9.18
C LEU A 90 0.44 4.44 8.05
N LEU A 91 -0.23 3.28 8.01
CA LEU A 91 -1.23 2.95 7.00
C LEU A 91 -2.41 3.91 7.06
N GLY A 92 -2.91 4.22 8.26
CA GLY A 92 -4.02 5.15 8.44
C GLY A 92 -3.71 6.54 7.85
N ARG A 93 -2.47 7.02 7.97
CA ARG A 93 -2.04 8.28 7.33
C ARG A 93 -2.00 8.18 5.81
N LEU A 94 -1.52 7.07 5.26
CA LEU A 94 -1.49 6.85 3.81
C LEU A 94 -2.90 6.78 3.22
N VAL A 95 -3.80 6.03 3.87
CA VAL A 95 -5.20 5.88 3.45
C VAL A 95 -5.99 7.17 3.65
N ALA A 96 -5.74 7.95 4.69
CA ALA A 96 -6.35 9.28 4.82
C ALA A 96 -5.84 10.28 3.74
N GLY A 97 -4.63 10.06 3.24
CA GLY A 97 -4.03 10.87 2.18
C GLY A 97 -4.75 10.72 0.84
N ILE A 98 -5.24 9.53 0.49
CA ILE A 98 -6.04 9.32 -0.73
C ILE A 98 -7.39 10.05 -0.65
N ASP A 99 -8.08 10.01 0.50
CA ASP A 99 -9.35 10.75 0.72
C ASP A 99 -9.21 12.29 0.55
N THR A 100 -7.98 12.81 0.74
CA THR A 100 -7.68 14.24 0.60
C THR A 100 -7.25 14.60 -0.81
N ALA A 101 -6.54 13.68 -1.48
CA ALA A 101 -6.13 13.83 -2.87
C ALA A 101 -7.30 13.69 -3.84
N GLU A 102 -8.26 12.78 -3.58
CA GLU A 102 -9.52 12.66 -4.36
C GLU A 102 -10.31 13.97 -4.34
N ARG A 103 -10.45 14.58 -3.16
CA ARG A 103 -11.17 15.86 -2.97
C ARG A 103 -10.55 17.04 -3.72
N THR A 104 -9.24 17.02 -3.94
CA THR A 104 -8.53 18.06 -4.70
C THR A 104 -8.60 17.81 -6.21
N GLN A 105 -8.71 16.54 -6.62
CA GLN A 105 -8.82 16.16 -8.04
C GLN A 105 -10.26 16.32 -8.55
N GLU A 106 -11.28 16.01 -7.75
CA GLU A 106 -12.69 16.30 -8.08
C GLU A 106 -12.94 17.80 -8.22
N HIS A 107 -12.42 18.62 -7.29
CA HIS A 107 -12.60 20.08 -7.35
C HIS A 107 -11.89 20.76 -8.53
N ARG A 108 -10.94 20.09 -9.19
CA ARG A 108 -10.28 20.59 -10.41
C ARG A 108 -10.95 20.09 -11.70
N ALA A 109 -11.76 19.03 -11.62
CA ALA A 109 -12.55 18.54 -12.75
C ALA A 109 -13.88 19.32 -12.94
N GLU A 110 -14.31 20.06 -11.92
CA GLU A 110 -15.48 20.95 -11.96
C GLU A 110 -15.02 22.42 -12.11
N THR A 111 -14.64 22.84 -13.31
CA THR A 111 -14.59 24.27 -13.65
C THR A 111 -15.25 24.46 -15.02
N PRO A 112 -16.36 25.22 -15.10
CA PRO A 112 -17.09 25.46 -16.35
C PRO A 112 -16.33 26.36 -17.33
#